data_AF-A0A9E3K1F0-F1
#
_entry.id   AF-A0A9E3K1F0-F1
#
_cell.length_a   1.000
_cell.length_b   1.000
_cell.length_c   1.000
_cell.angle_alpha   90.00
_cell.angle_beta   90.00
_cell.angle_gamma   90.00
#
_symmetry.space_group_name_H-M   'P 1'
#
loop_
_entity.id
_entity.type
_entity.pdbx_description
1 polymer ?
#
loop_
_entity_poly.entity_id
_entity_poly.type
_entity_poly.pdbx_seq_one_letter_code
_entity_poly.pdbx_strand_id
1 'polypeptide(L)'
;LAAHNASFDEKFLKAEGALLGTACRHGGLVCSLKLSRRVFPGMPSYRLGELSRALGIAFKGRAHRAEADAEVAAMLLLHIGRHLRDAYGLPEVDPDMLVSLNRVAAAKADNFMGAYAAGRGTPV
;
A
#
# COMPACT_ATOMS: atom_id res chain seq x y z
N LEU A 1 -4.89 -8.33 2.50
CA LEU A 1 -3.42 -8.48 2.63
C LEU A 1 -2.78 -7.15 2.30
N ALA A 2 -1.90 -6.64 3.16
CA ALA A 2 -1.12 -5.44 2.88
C ALA A 2 0.37 -5.81 2.86
N ALA A 3 1.10 -5.42 1.81
CA ALA A 3 2.54 -5.66 1.72
C ALA A 3 3.20 -4.74 0.67
N HIS A 4 4.54 -4.69 0.68
CA HIS A 4 5.30 -4.04 -0.37
C HIS A 4 5.51 -5.01 -1.54
N ASN A 5 4.88 -4.75 -2.68
CA ASN A 5 4.74 -5.71 -3.78
C ASN A 5 3.80 -6.89 -3.45
N ALA A 6 2.65 -6.63 -2.83
CA ALA A 6 1.72 -7.64 -2.30
C ALA A 6 1.31 -8.81 -3.22
N SER A 7 1.36 -8.65 -4.55
CA SER A 7 1.12 -9.77 -5.47
C SER A 7 2.22 -10.84 -5.44
N PHE A 8 3.41 -10.50 -4.97
CA PHE A 8 4.48 -11.45 -4.71
C PHE A 8 4.11 -12.34 -3.53
N ASP A 9 3.82 -11.73 -2.37
CA ASP A 9 3.46 -12.45 -1.13
C ASP A 9 2.18 -13.28 -1.30
N GLU A 10 1.18 -12.75 -2.01
CA GLU A 10 -0.09 -13.44 -2.26
C GLU A 10 0.11 -14.79 -2.99
N LYS A 11 1.10 -14.89 -3.90
CA LYS A 11 1.39 -16.14 -4.60
C LYS A 11 1.87 -17.24 -3.66
N PHE A 12 2.76 -16.89 -2.72
CA PHE A 12 3.24 -17.83 -1.71
C PHE A 12 2.09 -18.27 -0.79
N LEU A 13 1.29 -17.31 -0.29
CA LEU A 13 0.15 -17.63 0.56
C LEU A 13 -0.88 -18.53 -0.12
N LYS A 14 -1.17 -18.30 -1.41
CA LYS A 14 -2.07 -19.14 -2.21
C LYS A 14 -1.50 -20.53 -2.43
N ALA A 15 -0.20 -20.64 -2.71
CA ALA A 15 0.46 -21.94 -2.90
C ALA A 15 0.43 -22.79 -1.62
N GLU A 16 0.81 -22.20 -0.48
CA GLU A 16 0.75 -22.88 0.83
C GLU A 16 -0.68 -23.23 1.23
N GLY A 17 -1.63 -22.31 0.98
CA GLY A 17 -3.04 -22.56 1.18
C GLY A 17 -3.54 -23.77 0.40
N ALA A 18 -3.15 -23.88 -0.88
CA ALA A 18 -3.52 -25.01 -1.73
C ALA A 18 -2.99 -26.35 -1.19
N LEU A 19 -1.75 -26.39 -0.66
CA LEU A 19 -1.18 -27.58 -0.03
C LEU A 19 -1.96 -28.01 1.22
N LEU A 20 -2.50 -27.04 1.96
CA LEU A 20 -3.29 -27.28 3.17
C LEU A 20 -4.79 -27.45 2.90
N GLY A 21 -5.24 -27.37 1.64
CA GLY A 21 -6.67 -27.39 1.29
C GLY A 21 -7.45 -26.18 1.81
N THR A 22 -6.78 -25.03 1.98
CA THR A 22 -7.36 -23.80 2.51
C THR A 22 -7.23 -22.63 1.53
N ALA A 23 -8.29 -21.83 1.40
CA ALA A 23 -8.26 -20.62 0.59
C ALA A 23 -7.79 -19.40 1.41
N CYS A 24 -7.07 -18.48 0.77
CA CYS A 24 -6.75 -17.19 1.37
C CYS A 24 -8.04 -16.38 1.60
N ARG A 25 -8.19 -15.78 2.78
CA ARG A 25 -9.43 -15.10 3.20
C ARG A 25 -9.42 -13.58 3.05
N HIS A 26 -8.37 -13.00 2.48
CA HIS A 26 -8.28 -11.55 2.35
C HIS A 26 -9.20 -11.02 1.23
N GLY A 27 -9.99 -9.97 1.52
CA GLY A 27 -10.92 -9.36 0.54
C GLY A 27 -10.23 -8.52 -0.56
N GLY A 28 -8.96 -8.16 -0.36
CA GLY A 28 -8.21 -7.36 -1.32
C GLY A 28 -6.72 -7.26 -1.01
N LEU A 29 -5.99 -6.71 -1.97
CA LEU A 29 -4.56 -6.44 -1.87
C LEU A 29 -4.31 -4.94 -1.74
N VAL A 30 -3.60 -4.56 -0.69
CA VAL A 30 -3.02 -3.24 -0.52
C VAL A 30 -1.52 -3.34 -0.77
N CYS A 31 -1.07 -2.83 -1.91
CA CYS A 31 0.32 -2.88 -2.36
C CYS A 31 0.98 -1.52 -2.20
N SER A 32 1.83 -1.37 -1.18
CA SER A 32 2.49 -0.09 -0.86
C SER A 32 3.42 0.38 -1.97
N LEU A 33 4.05 -0.54 -2.72
CA LEU A 33 4.82 -0.21 -3.94
C LEU A 33 3.96 0.51 -4.98
N LYS A 34 2.79 -0.06 -5.28
CA LYS A 34 1.85 0.52 -6.26
C LYS A 34 1.29 1.86 -5.76
N LEU A 35 0.94 1.96 -4.49
CA LEU A 35 0.48 3.21 -3.89
C LEU A 35 1.57 4.27 -3.94
N SER A 36 2.81 3.94 -3.60
CA SER A 36 3.93 4.89 -3.62
C SER A 36 4.14 5.50 -5.00
N ARG A 37 4.01 4.73 -6.08
CA ARG A 37 4.08 5.26 -7.46
C ARG A 37 2.96 6.23 -7.83
N ARG A 38 1.82 6.15 -7.14
CA ARG A 38 0.65 7.02 -7.34
C ARG A 38 0.77 8.28 -6.51
N VAL A 39 1.23 8.13 -5.27
CA VAL A 39 1.24 9.20 -4.26
C VAL A 39 2.55 10.01 -4.31
N PHE A 40 3.65 9.38 -4.65
CA PHE A 40 4.98 10.00 -4.75
C PHE A 40 5.58 9.73 -6.13
N PRO A 41 4.99 10.24 -7.23
CA PRO A 41 5.51 10.02 -8.56
C PRO A 41 6.93 10.61 -8.72
N GLY A 42 7.74 10.01 -9.58
CA GLY A 42 9.10 10.52 -9.89
C GLY A 42 10.20 10.15 -8.89
N MET A 43 9.92 9.35 -7.85
CA MET A 43 10.96 8.90 -6.92
C MET A 43 12.05 8.08 -7.64
N PRO A 44 13.34 8.25 -7.26
CA PRO A 44 14.47 7.60 -7.94
C PRO A 44 14.44 6.07 -7.81
N SER A 45 13.82 5.56 -6.74
CA SER A 45 13.55 4.15 -6.56
C SER A 45 12.32 3.94 -5.70
N TYR A 46 11.67 2.80 -5.94
CA TYR A 46 10.55 2.33 -5.13
C TYR A 46 10.86 1.02 -4.41
N ARG A 47 12.12 0.57 -4.37
CA ARG A 47 12.49 -0.56 -3.48
C ARG A 47 12.26 -0.13 -2.05
N LEU A 48 11.69 -1.01 -1.22
CA LEU A 48 11.25 -0.68 0.13
C LEU A 48 12.28 0.12 0.94
N GLY A 49 13.52 -0.38 1.02
CA GLY A 49 14.59 0.28 1.80
C GLY A 49 15.08 1.61 1.22
N GLU A 50 15.15 1.75 -0.10
CA GLU A 50 15.57 3.02 -0.73
C GLU A 50 14.47 4.08 -0.61
N LEU A 51 13.21 3.66 -0.80
CA LEU A 51 12.04 4.52 -0.70
C LEU A 51 11.79 4.96 0.75
N SER A 52 11.84 4.04 1.71
CA SER A 52 11.63 4.37 3.13
C SER A 52 12.67 5.37 3.63
N ARG A 53 13.95 5.17 3.24
CA ARG A 53 15.02 6.12 3.53
C ARG A 53 14.77 7.49 2.90
N ALA A 54 14.37 7.54 1.64
CA ALA A 54 14.09 8.80 0.95
C ALA A 54 12.90 9.56 1.57
N LEU A 55 11.92 8.86 2.13
CA LEU A 55 10.77 9.42 2.83
C LEU A 55 11.01 9.67 4.33
N GLY A 56 12.24 9.48 4.82
CA GLY A 56 12.60 9.71 6.23
C GLY A 56 11.99 8.70 7.21
N ILE A 57 11.56 7.53 6.74
CA ILE A 57 11.02 6.46 7.58
C ILE A 57 12.19 5.70 8.20
N ALA A 58 12.45 5.98 9.48
CA ALA A 58 13.51 5.33 10.24
C ALA A 58 13.08 3.94 10.72
N PHE A 59 13.93 2.94 10.52
CA PHE A 59 13.81 1.64 11.16
C PHE A 59 14.91 1.50 12.21
N LYS A 60 14.53 1.22 13.46
CA LYS A 60 15.45 1.04 14.59
C LYS A 60 15.21 -0.33 15.21
N GLY A 61 15.95 -1.36 14.80
CA GLY A 61 15.77 -2.69 15.38
C GLY A 61 16.80 -3.74 14.96
N ARG A 62 16.90 -4.79 15.78
CA ARG A 62 17.56 -6.07 15.47
C ARG A 62 16.47 -7.10 15.14
N ALA A 63 15.73 -6.90 14.04
CA ALA A 63 14.73 -7.86 13.58
C ALA A 63 15.30 -8.75 12.46
N HIS A 64 14.70 -9.93 12.26
CA HIS A 64 14.99 -10.72 11.07
C HIS A 64 14.50 -9.98 9.81
N ARG A 65 15.15 -10.22 8.66
CA ARG A 65 14.89 -9.45 7.43
C ARG A 65 13.39 -9.36 7.09
N ALA A 66 12.66 -10.48 7.16
CA ALA A 66 11.24 -10.51 6.81
C ALA A 66 10.36 -9.70 7.78
N GLU A 67 10.65 -9.77 9.08
CA GLU A 67 9.97 -8.99 10.11
C GLU A 67 10.25 -7.49 9.94
N ALA A 68 11.51 -7.13 9.70
CA ALA A 68 11.91 -5.76 9.40
C ALA A 68 11.21 -5.22 8.14
N ASP A 69 11.17 -5.99 7.07
CA ASP A 69 10.49 -5.60 5.82
C ASP A 69 8.98 -5.41 6.04
N ALA A 70 8.33 -6.27 6.83
CA ALA A 70 6.92 -6.12 7.18
C ALA A 70 6.65 -4.85 7.99
N GLU A 71 7.48 -4.56 9.00
CA GLU A 71 7.37 -3.35 9.82
C GLU A 71 7.57 -2.08 8.98
N VAL A 72 8.61 -2.04 8.14
CA VAL A 72 8.87 -0.89 7.26
C VAL A 72 7.75 -0.73 6.23
N ALA A 73 7.21 -1.82 5.68
CA ALA A 73 6.06 -1.76 4.77
C ALA A 73 4.81 -1.19 5.46
N ALA A 74 4.57 -1.54 6.73
CA ALA A 74 3.48 -0.98 7.52
C ALA A 74 3.68 0.52 7.78
N MET A 75 4.88 0.93 8.20
CA MET A 75 5.22 2.35 8.39
C MET A 75 5.06 3.16 7.11
N LEU A 76 5.49 2.61 5.97
CA LEU A 76 5.30 3.23 4.65
C LEU A 76 3.81 3.38 4.32
N LEU A 77 2.99 2.36 4.61
CA LEU A 77 1.55 2.43 4.36
C LEU A 77 0.88 3.52 5.21
N LEU A 78 1.25 3.63 6.48
CA LEU A 78 0.77 4.71 7.36
C LEU A 78 1.23 6.10 6.88
N HIS A 79 2.47 6.20 6.38
CA HIS A 79 2.99 7.44 5.79
C HIS A 79 2.18 7.85 4.56
N ILE A 80 1.90 6.91 3.65
CA ILE A 80 1.03 7.12 2.49
C ILE A 80 -0.37 7.58 2.93
N GLY A 81 -0.96 6.92 3.93
CA GLY A 81 -2.29 7.26 4.43
C GLY A 81 -2.37 8.67 4.99
N ARG A 82 -1.36 9.09 5.78
CA ARG A 82 -1.27 10.48 6.26
C ARG A 82 -1.20 11.48 5.11
N HIS A 83 -0.32 11.24 4.13
CA HIS A 83 -0.21 12.11 2.97
C HIS A 83 -1.53 12.22 2.20
N LEU A 84 -2.24 11.11 1.96
CA LEU A 84 -3.54 11.14 1.29
C LEU A 84 -4.59 11.92 2.08
N ARG A 85 -4.64 11.77 3.41
CA ARG A 85 -5.54 12.58 4.24
C ARG A 85 -5.25 14.06 4.12
N ASP A 86 -3.99 14.43 4.27
CA ASP A 86 -3.58 15.84 4.31
C ASP A 86 -3.76 16.50 2.93
N ALA A 87 -3.40 15.79 1.85
CA ALA A 87 -3.49 16.30 0.47
C ALA A 87 -4.94 16.46 -0.03
N TYR A 88 -5.87 15.60 0.44
CA TYR A 88 -7.25 15.57 -0.03
C TYR A 88 -8.29 15.98 1.01
N GLY A 89 -7.85 16.41 2.21
CA GLY A 89 -8.73 16.81 3.31
C GLY A 89 -9.64 15.70 3.84
N LEU A 90 -9.17 14.44 3.80
CA LEU A 90 -9.97 13.29 4.23
C LEU A 90 -9.96 13.17 5.77
N PRO A 91 -11.10 12.88 6.41
CA PRO A 91 -11.14 12.61 7.85
C PRO A 91 -10.30 11.37 8.18
N GLU A 92 -10.44 10.31 7.38
CA GLU A 92 -9.75 9.03 7.54
C GLU A 92 -9.39 8.39 6.17
N VAL A 93 -8.57 7.34 6.22
CA VAL A 93 -8.21 6.51 5.06
C VAL A 93 -8.83 5.14 5.23
N ASP A 94 -9.84 4.84 4.42
CA ASP A 94 -10.48 3.53 4.34
C ASP A 94 -9.58 2.51 3.60
N PRO A 95 -9.35 1.30 4.16
CA PRO A 95 -8.72 0.20 3.44
C PRO A 95 -9.30 -0.09 2.04
N ASP A 96 -10.63 0.01 1.85
CA ASP A 96 -11.26 -0.29 0.56
C ASP A 96 -10.97 0.80 -0.48
N MET A 97 -10.81 2.05 -0.03
CA MET A 97 -10.26 3.12 -0.87
C MET A 97 -8.84 2.80 -1.33
N LEU A 98 -7.97 2.29 -0.44
CA LEU A 98 -6.60 1.92 -0.81
C LEU A 98 -6.56 0.75 -1.80
N VAL A 99 -7.45 -0.24 -1.63
CA VAL A 99 -7.62 -1.35 -2.58
C VAL A 99 -8.04 -0.81 -3.95
N SER A 100 -9.00 0.11 -3.98
CA SER A 100 -9.48 0.75 -5.21
C SER A 100 -8.39 1.57 -5.88
N LEU A 101 -7.70 2.44 -5.14
CA LEU A 101 -6.59 3.25 -5.62
C LEU A 101 -5.47 2.38 -6.20
N ASN A 102 -5.20 1.20 -5.62
CA ASN A 102 -4.22 0.26 -6.15
C ASN A 102 -4.55 -0.26 -7.57
N ARG A 103 -5.81 -0.23 -7.97
CA ARG A 103 -6.29 -0.64 -9.31
C ARG A 103 -6.30 0.51 -10.33
N VAL A 104 -6.32 1.76 -9.87
CA VAL A 104 -6.33 2.96 -10.73
C VAL A 104 -4.97 3.17 -11.41
N ALA A 105 -4.91 3.50 -12.70
CA ALA A 105 -3.64 3.84 -13.36
C ALA A 105 -2.96 5.05 -12.68
N ALA A 106 -1.63 5.07 -12.59
CA ALA A 106 -0.91 6.13 -11.85
C ALA A 106 -1.27 7.54 -12.33
N ALA A 107 -1.39 7.75 -13.65
CA ALA A 107 -1.79 9.02 -14.25
C ALA A 107 -3.23 9.48 -13.92
N LYS A 108 -4.07 8.59 -13.35
CA LYS A 108 -5.46 8.88 -12.97
C LYS A 108 -5.66 8.94 -11.45
N ALA A 109 -4.59 8.79 -10.66
CA ALA A 109 -4.66 8.72 -9.20
C ALA A 109 -5.27 9.99 -8.60
N ASP A 110 -4.80 11.16 -9.01
CA ASP A 110 -5.27 12.44 -8.45
C ASP A 110 -6.75 12.69 -8.76
N ASN A 111 -7.17 12.41 -9.99
CA ASN A 111 -8.58 12.52 -10.38
C ASN A 111 -9.48 11.57 -9.56
N PHE A 112 -9.03 10.34 -9.33
CA PHE A 112 -9.75 9.39 -8.48
C PHE A 112 -9.87 9.89 -7.05
N MET A 113 -8.77 10.36 -6.45
CA MET A 113 -8.76 10.84 -5.07
C MET A 113 -9.60 12.11 -4.90
N GLY A 114 -9.56 13.04 -5.87
CA GLY A 114 -10.41 14.23 -5.87
C GLY A 114 -11.91 13.90 -5.98
N ALA A 115 -12.27 12.89 -6.79
CA ALA A 115 -13.64 12.41 -6.85
C ALA A 115 -14.08 11.73 -5.55
N TYR A 116 -13.21 10.90 -4.96
CA TYR A 116 -13.44 10.24 -3.67
C TYR A 116 -13.67 11.25 -2.55
N ALA A 117 -12.79 12.24 -2.41
CA ALA A 117 -12.89 13.29 -1.39
C ALA A 117 -14.17 14.12 -1.52
N ALA A 118 -14.68 14.32 -2.75
CA ALA A 118 -15.92 15.03 -3.01
C ALA A 118 -17.20 14.18 -2.80
N GLY A 119 -17.08 12.97 -2.24
CA GLY A 119 -18.20 12.04 -2.05
C GLY A 119 -18.74 11.42 -3.34
N ARG A 120 -17.99 11.52 -4.45
CA ARG A 120 -18.34 10.96 -5.77
C ARG A 120 -17.61 9.65 -6.08
N GLY A 121 -16.63 9.27 -5.26
CA GLY A 121 -15.94 7.98 -5.35
C GLY A 121 -16.56 7.01 -4.34
N THR A 122 -17.52 6.21 -4.77
CA THR A 122 -18.07 5.13 -3.96
C THR A 122 -17.00 4.05 -3.74
N PRO A 123 -16.86 3.46 -2.54
CA PRO A 123 -16.25 2.14 -2.42
C PRO A 123 -17.17 1.15 -3.16
N VAL A 124 -16.62 0.38 -4.08
CA VAL A 124 -17.32 -0.77 -4.70
C VAL A 124 -16.90 -2.02 -3.97
#